data_AF-A0A2S4MAR4-F1
#
_entry.id   AF-A0A2S4MAR4-F1
#
_cell.length_a   1.000
_cell.length_b   1.000
_cell.length_c   1.000
_cell.angle_alpha   90.00
_cell.angle_beta   90.00
_cell.angle_gamma   90.00
#
_symmetry.space_group_name_H-M   'P 1'
#
loop_
_entity.id
_entity.type
_entity.pdbx_description
1 polymer ?
#
loop_
_entity_poly.entity_id
_entity_poly.type
_entity_poly.pdbx_seq_one_letter_code
_entity_poly.pdbx_strand_id
1 'polypeptide(L)'
;MDECMTRQVQQIEHMQLAAEVEQLCGALFERWCARRSVVALGCLMRHWPIVSRAAPNIHSLSSSLEQLADCEQDALDTDERELILKIIGIANHIF
;
A
#
# COMPACT_ATOMS: atom_id res chain seq x y z
N MET A 1 -6.84 28.88 -19.70
CA MET A 1 -8.05 28.12 -19.30
C MET A 1 -7.54 26.70 -18.97
N ASP A 2 -6.50 26.61 -18.14
CA ASP A 2 -5.53 25.50 -18.17
C ASP A 2 -5.30 24.85 -16.80
N GLU A 3 -5.36 25.61 -15.72
CA GLU A 3 -5.12 25.10 -14.35
C GLU A 3 -6.15 24.06 -13.89
N CYS A 4 -7.38 24.11 -14.42
CA CYS A 4 -8.42 23.12 -14.12
C CYS A 4 -8.09 21.75 -14.73
N MET A 5 -7.51 21.74 -15.94
CA MET A 5 -7.21 20.51 -16.67
C MET A 5 -6.01 19.80 -16.03
N THR A 6 -4.99 20.54 -15.60
CA THR A 6 -3.83 19.99 -14.88
C THR A 6 -4.24 19.37 -13.54
N ARG A 7 -5.09 20.05 -12.75
CA ARG A 7 -5.59 19.50 -11.48
C ARG A 7 -6.42 18.24 -11.65
N GLN A 8 -7.24 18.18 -12.71
CA GLN A 8 -8.10 17.04 -12.97
C GLN A 8 -7.30 15.79 -13.42
N VAL A 9 -6.24 15.98 -14.21
CA VAL A 9 -5.33 14.88 -14.60
C VAL A 9 -4.58 14.33 -13.37
N GLN A 10 -4.03 15.21 -12.53
CA GLN A 10 -3.34 14.79 -11.29
C GLN A 10 -4.27 14.02 -10.34
N GLN A 11 -5.53 14.45 -10.21
CA GLN A 11 -6.48 13.78 -9.34
C GLN A 11 -6.87 12.38 -9.85
N ILE A 12 -6.96 12.20 -11.18
CA ILE A 12 -7.20 10.88 -11.80
C ILE A 12 -6.02 9.95 -11.58
N GLU A 13 -4.80 10.44 -11.77
CA GLU A 13 -3.57 9.68 -11.56
C GLU A 13 -3.45 9.21 -10.09
N HIS A 14 -3.65 10.10 -9.12
CA HIS A 14 -3.63 9.73 -7.70
C HIS A 14 -4.71 8.68 -7.36
N MET A 15 -5.88 8.77 -7.99
CA MET A 15 -6.95 7.79 -7.79
C MET A 15 -6.59 6.41 -8.35
N GLN A 16 -5.86 6.37 -9.47
CA GLN A 16 -5.35 5.14 -10.09
C GLN A 16 -4.24 4.51 -9.24
N LEU A 17 -3.27 5.32 -8.78
CA LEU A 17 -2.20 4.86 -7.91
C LEU A 17 -2.75 4.29 -6.60
N ALA A 18 -3.73 4.96 -5.99
CA ALA A 18 -4.40 4.46 -4.79
C ALA A 18 -5.17 3.15 -5.06
N ALA A 19 -5.76 2.97 -6.25
CA ALA A 19 -6.40 1.70 -6.61
C ALA A 19 -5.39 0.57 -6.76
N GLU A 20 -4.21 0.86 -7.30
CA GLU A 20 -3.13 -0.11 -7.43
C GLU A 20 -2.60 -0.54 -6.06
N VAL A 21 -2.39 0.39 -5.13
CA VAL A 21 -2.05 0.07 -3.73
C VAL A 21 -3.08 -0.87 -3.12
N GLU A 22 -4.37 -0.64 -3.36
CA GLU A 22 -5.43 -1.52 -2.83
C GLU A 22 -5.40 -2.92 -3.40
N GLN A 23 -5.10 -3.07 -4.69
CA GLN A 23 -4.94 -4.38 -5.31
C GLN A 23 -3.73 -5.13 -4.73
N LEU A 24 -2.61 -4.45 -4.52
CA LEU A 24 -1.42 -5.04 -3.92
C LEU A 24 -1.64 -5.44 -2.46
N CYS A 25 -2.37 -4.63 -1.70
CA CYS A 25 -2.77 -4.98 -0.32
C CYS A 25 -3.70 -6.20 -0.28
N GLY A 26 -4.64 -6.31 -1.24
CA GLY A 26 -5.47 -7.51 -1.40
C GLY A 26 -4.64 -8.77 -1.66
N ALA A 27 -3.62 -8.68 -2.52
CA ALA A 27 -2.72 -9.80 -2.79
C ALA A 27 -1.92 -10.22 -1.55
N LEU A 28 -1.39 -9.26 -0.78
CA LEU A 28 -0.73 -9.53 0.49
C LEU A 28 -1.68 -10.18 1.50
N PHE A 29 -2.91 -9.67 1.62
CA PHE A 29 -3.94 -10.23 2.49
C PHE A 29 -4.21 -11.71 2.17
N GLU A 30 -4.45 -12.05 0.90
CA GLU A 30 -4.71 -13.43 0.49
C GLU A 30 -3.56 -14.37 0.83
N ARG A 31 -2.31 -13.95 0.57
CA ARG A 31 -1.11 -14.74 0.89
C ARG A 31 -0.93 -14.93 2.39
N TRP A 32 -1.07 -13.86 3.18
CA TRP A 32 -0.93 -13.93 4.63
C TRP A 32 -2.06 -14.69 5.30
N CYS A 33 -3.27 -14.66 4.74
CA CYS A 33 -4.36 -15.55 5.14
C CYS A 33 -4.02 -17.03 4.88
N ALA A 34 -3.49 -17.36 3.70
CA ALA A 34 -3.11 -18.73 3.36
C ALA A 34 -2.02 -19.28 4.31
N ARG A 35 -1.03 -18.45 4.67
CA ARG A 35 0.03 -18.80 5.63
C ARG A 35 -0.34 -18.60 7.10
N ARG A 36 -1.55 -18.09 7.41
CA ARG A 36 -2.01 -17.77 8.78
C ARG A 36 -1.06 -16.84 9.54
N SER A 37 -0.45 -15.87 8.84
CA SER A 37 0.45 -14.89 9.44
C SER A 37 -0.34 -13.80 10.16
N VAL A 38 -0.69 -14.05 11.43
CA VAL A 38 -1.52 -13.13 12.23
C VAL A 38 -0.85 -11.77 12.42
N VAL A 39 0.49 -11.75 12.58
CA VAL A 39 1.25 -10.51 12.75
C VAL A 39 1.18 -9.64 11.50
N ALA A 40 1.44 -10.22 10.32
CA ALA A 40 1.39 -9.47 9.07
C ALA A 40 -0.04 -9.00 8.73
N LEU A 41 -1.04 -9.85 8.95
CA LEU A 41 -2.46 -9.47 8.80
C LEU A 41 -2.85 -8.33 9.75
N GLY A 42 -2.43 -8.39 11.02
CA GLY A 42 -2.70 -7.33 12.00
C GLY A 42 -2.00 -6.01 11.64
N CYS A 43 -0.83 -6.07 11.02
CA CYS A 43 -0.13 -4.89 10.51
C CYS A 43 -0.91 -4.26 9.35
N LEU A 44 -1.29 -5.07 8.35
CA LEU A 44 -2.04 -4.64 7.17
C LEU A 44 -3.38 -4.01 7.57
N MET A 45 -4.18 -4.75 8.34
CA MET A 45 -5.56 -4.40 8.68
C MET A 45 -5.69 -3.17 9.57
N ARG A 46 -4.58 -2.65 10.13
CA ARG A 46 -4.60 -1.41 10.91
C ARG A 46 -4.89 -0.19 10.04
N HIS A 47 -4.44 -0.23 8.79
CA HIS A 47 -4.54 0.88 7.84
C HIS A 47 -5.28 0.48 6.56
N TRP A 48 -5.57 -0.80 6.41
CA TRP A 48 -6.28 -1.41 5.28
C TRP A 48 -7.60 -2.08 5.75
N PRO A 49 -8.71 -2.02 4.98
CA PRO A 49 -8.86 -1.36 3.68
C PRO A 49 -8.81 0.16 3.79
N ILE A 50 -8.27 0.82 2.77
CA ILE A 50 -8.07 2.27 2.74
C ILE A 50 -9.44 2.94 2.47
N VAL A 51 -10.20 3.18 3.54
CA VAL A 51 -11.56 3.74 3.49
C VAL A 51 -11.60 5.10 2.76
N SER A 52 -10.50 5.86 2.82
CA SER A 52 -10.32 7.10 2.08
C SER A 52 -8.98 7.07 1.36
N ARG A 53 -8.99 7.17 0.03
CA ARG A 53 -7.79 7.26 -0.85
C ARG A 53 -7.00 8.57 -0.66
N ALA A 54 -7.23 9.26 0.44
CA ALA A 54 -6.44 10.41 0.83
C ALA A 54 -5.01 9.98 1.11
N ALA A 55 -4.07 10.81 0.67
CA ALA A 55 -2.65 10.59 0.80
C ALA A 55 -2.28 10.13 2.24
N PRO A 56 -2.63 10.80 3.35
CA PRO A 56 -2.17 10.41 4.69
C PRO A 56 -2.41 8.94 5.10
N ASN A 57 -3.48 8.32 4.60
CA ASN A 57 -3.79 6.92 4.86
C ASN A 57 -2.83 5.98 4.12
N ILE A 58 -2.50 6.31 2.87
CA ILE A 58 -1.53 5.56 2.06
C ILE A 58 -0.13 5.65 2.68
N HIS A 59 0.23 6.81 3.23
CA HIS A 59 1.50 6.99 3.94
C HIS A 59 1.59 6.16 5.23
N SER A 60 0.51 6.14 6.00
CA SER A 60 0.45 5.37 7.25
C SER A 60 0.54 3.86 6.98
N LEU A 61 -0.10 3.41 5.90
CA LEU A 61 0.02 2.05 5.39
C LEU A 61 1.46 1.74 4.97
N SER A 62 2.07 2.56 4.12
CA SER A 62 3.44 2.32 3.63
C SER A 62 4.46 2.28 4.76
N SER A 63 4.36 3.19 5.73
CA SER A 63 5.24 3.21 6.90
C SER A 63 5.09 1.95 7.78
N SER A 64 3.88 1.40 7.87
CA SER A 64 3.64 0.16 8.63
C SER A 64 4.21 -1.06 7.91
N LEU A 65 4.12 -1.11 6.58
CA LEU A 65 4.69 -2.19 5.76
C LEU A 65 6.22 -2.14 5.73
N GLU A 66 6.81 -0.94 5.72
CA GLU A 66 8.26 -0.74 5.85
C GLU A 66 8.76 -1.28 7.21
N GLN A 67 8.12 -0.89 8.30
CA GLN A 67 8.44 -1.41 9.64
C GLN A 67 8.30 -2.94 9.73
N LEU A 68 7.27 -3.51 9.08
CA LEU A 68 7.11 -4.96 9.01
C LEU A 68 8.28 -5.61 8.25
N ALA A 69 8.67 -5.05 7.10
CA ALA A 69 9.77 -5.56 6.29
C ALA A 69 11.12 -5.51 7.01
N ASP A 70 11.32 -4.51 7.87
CA ASP A 70 12.52 -4.36 8.68
C ASP A 70 12.56 -5.32 9.87
N CYS A 71 11.42 -5.58 10.52
CA CYS A 71 11.33 -6.43 11.70
C CYS A 71 11.26 -7.93 11.37
N GLU A 72 10.62 -8.29 10.26
CA GLU A 72 10.26 -9.68 9.90
C GLU A 72 11.06 -10.18 8.69
N GLN A 73 12.36 -9.88 8.64
CA GLN A 73 13.19 -10.16 7.47
C GLN A 73 13.21 -11.65 7.09
N ASP A 74 13.28 -12.54 8.06
CA ASP A 74 13.32 -13.98 7.77
C ASP A 74 11.93 -14.60 7.57
N ALA A 75 10.87 -13.87 7.92
CA ALA A 75 9.49 -14.36 7.83
C ALA A 75 8.79 -13.93 6.53
N LEU A 76 9.25 -12.88 5.85
CA LEU A 76 8.70 -12.48 4.55
C LEU A 76 9.38 -13.23 3.41
N ASP A 77 8.58 -13.85 2.55
CA ASP A 77 9.08 -14.45 1.31
C ASP A 77 9.42 -13.37 0.27
N THR A 78 10.12 -13.77 -0.80
CA THR A 78 10.56 -12.84 -1.84
C THR A 78 9.41 -12.09 -2.50
N ASP A 79 8.29 -12.76 -2.78
CA ASP A 79 7.14 -12.12 -3.44
C ASP A 79 6.47 -11.11 -2.50
N GLU A 80 6.34 -11.44 -1.21
CA GLU A 80 5.79 -10.54 -0.19
C GLU A 80 6.62 -9.25 -0.09
N ARG A 81 7.95 -9.38 -0.16
CA ARG A 81 8.88 -8.24 -0.18
C ARG A 81 8.74 -7.40 -1.44
N GLU A 82 8.64 -8.04 -2.60
CA GLU A 82 8.43 -7.32 -3.87
C GLU A 82 7.11 -6.53 -3.86
N LEU A 83 6.03 -7.13 -3.34
CA LEU A 83 4.74 -6.45 -3.19
C LEU A 83 4.84 -5.26 -2.23
N ILE A 84 5.50 -5.41 -1.08
CA ILE A 84 5.71 -4.33 -0.12
C ILE A 84 6.52 -3.18 -0.73
N LEU A 85 7.64 -3.49 -1.39
CA LEU A 85 8.47 -2.49 -2.06
C LEU A 85 7.70 -1.74 -3.15
N LYS A 86 6.83 -2.45 -3.89
CA LYS A 86 5.96 -1.82 -4.89
C LYS A 86 4.95 -0.87 -4.26
N ILE A 87 4.33 -1.26 -3.15
CA ILE A 87 3.41 -0.38 -2.40
C ILE A 87 4.14 0.88 -1.91
N ILE A 88 5.33 0.74 -1.33
CA ILE A 88 6.15 1.87 -0.86
C ILE A 88 6.54 2.79 -2.03
N GLY A 89 6.95 2.20 -3.16
CA GLY A 89 7.27 2.93 -4.37
C GLY A 89 6.10 3.77 -4.86
N ILE A 90 4.90 3.19 -4.96
CA ILE A 90 3.69 3.91 -5.37
C ILE A 90 3.32 4.99 -4.35
N ALA A 91 3.39 4.68 -3.06
CA ALA A 91 3.10 5.64 -1.99
C ALA A 91 3.96 6.90 -2.15
N ASN A 92 5.27 6.76 -2.39
CA ASN A 92 6.19 7.88 -2.59
C ASN A 92 5.92 8.73 -3.85
N HIS A 93 5.09 8.28 -4.78
CA HIS A 93 4.66 9.09 -5.94
C HIS A 93 3.39 9.91 -5.66
N ILE A 94 2.66 9.59 -4.59
CA ILE A 94 1.43 10.30 -4.19
C ILE A 94 1.74 11.55 -3.33
N PHE A 95 2.92 11.63 -2.70
CA PHE A 95 3.35 12.73 -1.82
C PHE A 95 4.56 13.48 -2.35
#